data_AF-A0A5E4MC91-F1
#
_entry.id   AF-A0A5E4MC91-F1
#
_cell.length_a   1.000
_cell.length_b   1.000
_cell.length_c   1.000
_cell.angle_alpha   90.00
_cell.angle_beta   90.00
_cell.angle_gamma   90.00
#
_symmetry.space_group_name_H-M   'P 1'
#
loop_
_entity.id
_entity.type
_entity.pdbx_description
1 polymer ?
#
loop_
_entity_poly.entity_id
_entity_poly.type
_entity_poly.pdbx_seq_one_letter_code
_entity_poly.pdbx_strand_id
1 'polypeptide(L)'
;MVISRQENHEENLEVENYKFERVQNFKYMSVTINGKNKNHEEIKIRLTAANKCYNGVTSILKLKQVSFKSKITIYRVIIRPVLLYACETWPTTKGDEEKLATLERRILRRIFEPKINNTTRQYEKRNNIEIQQLYKEPQIVAVLKYRRMSWAGHVWRSNGLMKQVLEWKPQGGQEHLPGRNNGGLTRWRRI
;
A
#
# COMPACT_ATOMS: atom_id res chain seq x y z
N MET A 1 -13.06 -18.34 -0.70
CA MET A 1 -12.71 -17.64 -1.97
C MET A 1 -12.02 -18.64 -2.87
N VAL A 2 -12.60 -18.94 -4.03
CA VAL A 2 -12.00 -19.88 -4.99
C VAL A 2 -11.19 -19.08 -6.00
N ILE A 3 -9.88 -19.33 -6.04
CA ILE A 3 -8.96 -18.70 -7.00
C ILE A 3 -8.51 -19.80 -7.96
N SER A 4 -9.12 -19.87 -9.15
CA SER A 4 -8.73 -20.81 -10.21
C SER A 4 -7.94 -20.10 -11.31
N ARG A 5 -6.99 -20.82 -11.91
CA ARG A 5 -6.26 -20.35 -13.11
C ARG A 5 -7.03 -20.56 -14.41
N GLN A 6 -8.05 -21.42 -14.38
CA GLN A 6 -8.99 -21.67 -15.47
C GLN A 6 -10.25 -20.81 -15.26
N GLU A 7 -10.83 -20.30 -16.35
CA GLU A 7 -12.15 -19.66 -16.33
C GLU A 7 -13.22 -20.72 -16.04
N ASN A 8 -13.47 -20.97 -14.75
CA ASN A 8 -14.59 -21.81 -14.34
C ASN A 8 -15.88 -20.98 -14.47
N HIS A 9 -16.76 -21.43 -15.37
CA HIS A 9 -18.09 -20.87 -15.63
C HIS A 9 -19.14 -21.20 -14.55
N GLU A 10 -18.75 -21.73 -13.40
CA GLU A 10 -19.70 -21.98 -12.30
C GLU A 10 -20.16 -20.64 -11.68
N GLU A 11 -21.45 -20.36 -11.86
CA GLU A 11 -22.11 -19.11 -11.43
C GLU A 11 -22.21 -18.97 -9.91
N ASN A 12 -22.20 -20.09 -9.18
CA ASN A 12 -22.44 -20.12 -7.74
C ASN A 12 -21.50 -21.08 -7.02
N LEU A 13 -21.05 -20.66 -5.84
CA LEU A 13 -20.29 -21.47 -4.90
C LEU A 13 -21.26 -22.11 -3.91
N GLU A 14 -21.30 -23.44 -3.86
CA GLU A 14 -22.09 -24.18 -2.87
C GLU A 14 -21.20 -24.58 -1.69
N VAL A 15 -21.60 -24.18 -0.49
CA VAL A 15 -20.93 -24.55 0.76
C VAL A 15 -21.99 -25.11 1.69
N GLU A 16 -21.91 -26.41 1.96
CA GLU A 16 -22.93 -27.16 2.70
C GLU A 16 -24.33 -26.96 2.08
N ASN A 17 -25.22 -26.26 2.78
CA ASN A 17 -26.60 -25.98 2.33
C ASN A 17 -26.77 -24.55 1.78
N TYR A 18 -25.69 -23.79 1.65
CA TYR A 18 -25.72 -22.38 1.24
C TYR A 18 -25.16 -22.20 -0.17
N LYS A 19 -25.89 -21.44 -0.98
CA LYS A 19 -25.50 -21.07 -2.34
C LYS A 19 -25.07 -19.61 -2.38
N PHE A 20 -23.83 -19.36 -2.76
CA PHE A 20 -23.24 -18.02 -2.84
C PHE A 20 -23.01 -17.63 -4.30
N GLU A 21 -23.52 -16.47 -4.69
CA GLU A 21 -23.27 -15.91 -6.03
C GLU A 21 -21.79 -15.55 -6.22
N ARG A 22 -21.24 -15.90 -7.38
CA ARG A 22 -19.89 -15.50 -7.76
C ARG A 22 -19.89 -14.08 -8.35
N VAL A 23 -19.46 -13.10 -7.56
CA VAL A 23 -19.28 -11.71 -8.01
C VAL A 23 -17.85 -11.42 -8.49
N GLN A 24 -17.69 -10.56 -9.49
CA GLN A 24 -16.37 -10.14 -9.98
C GLN A 24 -15.63 -9.22 -8.99
N ASN A 25 -16.37 -8.31 -8.34
CA ASN A 25 -15.87 -7.37 -7.36
C ASN A 25 -16.71 -7.49 -6.09
N PHE A 26 -16.07 -7.78 -4.97
CA PHE A 26 -16.72 -7.88 -3.67
C PHE A 26 -16.13 -6.85 -2.72
N LYS A 27 -16.97 -6.01 -2.12
CA LYS A 27 -16.51 -5.02 -1.12
C LYS A 27 -16.59 -5.63 0.27
N TYR A 28 -15.43 -5.87 0.88
CA TYR A 28 -15.31 -6.38 2.24
C TYR A 28 -14.58 -5.37 3.13
N MET A 29 -15.23 -4.92 4.21
CA MET A 29 -14.62 -4.04 5.21
C MET A 29 -13.91 -2.80 4.61
N SER A 30 -14.55 -2.22 3.59
CA SER A 30 -14.06 -1.10 2.76
C SER A 30 -12.94 -1.39 1.76
N VAL A 31 -12.48 -2.64 1.62
CA VAL A 31 -11.54 -3.08 0.59
C VAL A 31 -12.30 -3.76 -0.54
N THR A 32 -12.06 -3.38 -1.78
CA THR A 32 -12.64 -4.07 -2.94
C THR A 32 -11.73 -5.22 -3.36
N ILE A 33 -12.24 -6.44 -3.29
CA ILE A 33 -11.55 -7.65 -3.72
C ILE A 33 -12.05 -8.03 -5.11
N ASN A 34 -11.13 -8.17 -6.05
CA ASN A 34 -11.43 -8.51 -7.44
C ASN A 34 -11.04 -9.97 -7.73
N GLY A 35 -11.85 -10.69 -8.52
CA GLY A 35 -11.57 -12.05 -8.96
C GLY A 35 -10.25 -12.22 -9.73
N LYS A 36 -9.69 -11.15 -10.31
CA LYS A 36 -8.37 -11.14 -10.98
C LYS A 36 -7.20 -10.78 -10.04
N ASN A 37 -7.46 -10.62 -8.74
CA ASN A 37 -6.48 -10.22 -7.72
C ASN A 37 -5.69 -8.93 -8.07
N LYS A 38 -6.32 -8.00 -8.81
CA LYS A 38 -5.72 -6.72 -9.21
C LYS A 38 -6.02 -5.65 -8.17
N ASN A 39 -5.07 -5.43 -7.27
CA ASN A 39 -5.24 -4.46 -6.17
C ASN A 39 -4.94 -3.00 -6.55
N HIS A 40 -4.60 -2.72 -7.82
CA HIS A 40 -4.35 -1.36 -8.32
C HIS A 40 -5.56 -0.44 -8.17
N GLU A 41 -6.77 -0.98 -8.29
CA GLU A 41 -8.02 -0.20 -8.14
C GLU A 41 -8.21 0.27 -6.71
N GLU A 42 -7.96 -0.61 -5.72
CA GLU A 42 -8.00 -0.26 -4.30
C GLU A 42 -6.99 0.85 -3.98
N ILE A 43 -5.76 0.77 -4.50
CA ILE A 43 -4.74 1.80 -4.32
C ILE A 43 -5.22 3.14 -4.90
N LYS A 44 -5.87 3.14 -6.07
CA LYS A 44 -6.46 4.36 -6.66
C LYS A 44 -7.58 4.94 -5.80
N ILE A 45 -8.43 4.09 -5.22
CA ILE A 45 -9.50 4.50 -4.29
C ILE A 45 -8.88 5.18 -3.07
N ARG A 46 -7.83 4.60 -2.47
CA ARG A 46 -7.14 5.21 -1.32
C ARG A 46 -6.40 6.49 -1.67
N LEU A 47 -5.77 6.56 -2.85
CA LEU A 47 -5.15 7.78 -3.34
C LEU A 47 -6.20 8.90 -3.47
N THR A 48 -7.38 8.57 -3.99
CA THR A 48 -8.49 9.52 -4.14
C THR A 48 -9.05 9.96 -2.79
N ALA A 49 -9.22 9.03 -1.84
CA ALA A 49 -9.67 9.35 -0.48
C ALA A 49 -8.66 10.25 0.25
N ALA A 50 -7.36 9.93 0.16
CA ALA A 50 -6.30 10.75 0.72
C ALA A 50 -6.20 12.13 0.05
N ASN A 51 -6.45 12.22 -1.26
CA ASN A 51 -6.55 13.49 -1.98
C ASN A 51 -7.70 14.36 -1.46
N LYS A 52 -8.89 13.78 -1.26
CA LYS A 52 -10.04 14.48 -0.68
C LYS A 52 -9.73 14.96 0.74
N CYS A 53 -9.13 14.10 1.56
CA CYS A 53 -8.69 14.44 2.90
C CYS A 53 -7.68 15.60 2.90
N TYR A 54 -6.66 15.53 2.04
CA TYR A 54 -5.67 16.58 1.87
C TYR A 54 -6.32 17.91 1.48
N ASN A 55 -7.27 17.90 0.53
CA ASN A 55 -7.98 19.10 0.12
C ASN A 55 -8.77 19.72 1.29
N GLY A 56 -9.39 18.90 2.14
CA GLY A 56 -10.10 19.37 3.33
C GLY A 56 -9.21 20.06 4.37
N VAL A 57 -7.98 19.57 4.58
CA VAL A 57 -7.03 20.19 5.53
C VAL A 57 -6.08 21.22 4.89
N THR A 58 -6.20 21.45 3.58
CA THR A 58 -5.28 22.33 2.84
C THR A 58 -5.32 23.77 3.35
N SER A 59 -6.48 24.26 3.81
CA SER A 59 -6.62 25.58 4.44
C SER A 59 -5.67 25.73 5.63
N ILE A 60 -5.66 24.76 6.54
CA ILE A 60 -4.81 24.72 7.72
C ILE A 60 -3.32 24.59 7.32
N LEU A 61 -3.00 23.73 6.35
CA LEU A 61 -1.62 23.55 5.90
C LEU A 61 -1.03 24.82 5.26
N LYS A 62 -1.87 25.71 4.73
CA LYS A 62 -1.44 27.01 4.16
C LYS A 62 -1.22 28.10 5.21
N LEU A 63 -1.72 27.94 6.44
CA LEU A 63 -1.58 28.97 7.46
C LEU A 63 -0.12 29.13 7.89
N LYS A 64 0.38 30.38 7.86
CA LYS A 64 1.75 30.70 8.29
C LYS A 64 1.94 30.64 9.80
N GLN A 65 0.86 30.82 10.56
CA GLN A 65 0.89 30.78 12.03
C GLN A 65 1.05 29.36 12.59
N VAL A 66 0.76 28.32 11.79
CA VAL A 66 0.87 26.94 12.23
C VAL A 66 2.30 26.45 12.00
N SER A 67 2.93 25.94 13.06
CA SER A 67 4.29 25.39 12.98
C SER A 67 4.39 24.20 12.01
N PHE A 68 5.57 24.00 11.41
CA PHE A 68 5.82 22.83 10.57
C PHE A 68 5.59 21.51 11.32
N LYS A 69 5.94 21.44 12.61
CA LYS A 69 5.73 20.25 13.44
C LYS A 69 4.24 19.89 13.56
N SER A 70 3.38 20.88 13.76
CA SER A 70 1.93 20.67 13.81
C SER A 70 1.38 20.24 12.44
N LYS A 71 1.83 20.88 11.35
CA LYS A 71 1.45 20.49 9.97
C LYS A 71 1.87 19.05 9.63
N ILE A 72 3.08 18.63 10.03
CA ILE A 72 3.56 17.25 9.89
C ILE A 72 2.69 16.30 10.71
N THR A 73 2.32 16.68 11.93
CA THR A 73 1.44 15.88 12.78
C THR A 73 0.06 15.67 12.13
N ILE A 74 -0.52 16.71 11.54
CA ILE A 74 -1.77 16.63 10.76
C ILE A 74 -1.63 15.61 9.62
N TYR A 75 -0.55 15.70 8.84
CA TYR A 75 -0.30 14.72 7.79
C TYR A 75 -0.21 13.30 8.34
N ARG A 76 0.57 13.10 9.41
CA ARG A 76 0.83 11.79 10.03
C ARG A 76 -0.41 11.14 10.63
N VAL A 77 -1.28 11.92 11.26
CA VAL A 77 -2.46 11.42 12.00
C VAL A 77 -3.70 11.34 11.13
N ILE A 78 -3.86 12.22 10.15
CA ILE A 78 -5.10 12.32 9.37
C ILE A 78 -4.93 11.74 7.96
N ILE A 79 -3.99 12.28 7.17
CA ILE A 79 -3.88 11.90 5.75
C ILE A 79 -3.19 10.54 5.59
N ARG A 80 -2.10 10.32 6.33
CA ARG A 80 -1.25 9.12 6.19
C ARG A 80 -2.01 7.83 6.51
N PRO A 81 -2.85 7.73 7.56
CA PRO A 81 -3.62 6.53 7.82
C PRO A 81 -4.68 6.25 6.75
N VAL A 82 -5.32 7.29 6.21
CA VAL A 82 -6.28 7.15 5.09
C VAL A 82 -5.59 6.58 3.85
N LEU A 83 -4.38 7.04 3.57
CA LEU A 83 -3.59 6.59 2.42
C LEU A 83 -3.08 5.15 2.58
N LEU A 84 -2.74 4.74 3.80
CA LEU A 84 -2.17 3.41 4.12
C LEU A 84 -3.20 2.41 4.65
N TYR A 85 -4.49 2.68 4.52
CA TYR A 85 -5.49 1.75 4.98
C TYR A 85 -5.41 0.43 4.21
N ALA A 86 -5.33 -0.69 4.93
CA ALA A 86 -5.20 -2.04 4.39
C ALA A 86 -4.01 -2.22 3.45
N CYS A 87 -2.95 -1.42 3.59
CA CYS A 87 -1.77 -1.54 2.73
C CYS A 87 -0.99 -2.84 2.93
N GLU A 88 -1.23 -3.53 4.04
CA GLU A 88 -0.68 -4.84 4.38
C GLU A 88 -1.11 -5.92 3.37
N THR A 89 -2.28 -5.78 2.75
CA THR A 89 -2.83 -6.76 1.79
C THR A 89 -2.48 -6.45 0.34
N TRP A 90 -1.77 -5.33 0.07
CA TRP A 90 -1.49 -4.90 -1.29
C TRP A 90 -0.22 -5.55 -1.89
N PRO A 91 -0.34 -6.28 -3.02
CA PRO A 91 0.77 -6.55 -3.91
C PRO A 91 1.11 -5.24 -4.65
N THR A 92 2.05 -4.47 -4.11
CA THR A 92 2.46 -3.20 -4.68
C THR A 92 3.47 -3.38 -5.81
N THR A 93 3.23 -2.70 -6.94
CA THR A 93 4.24 -2.55 -8.00
C THR A 93 5.05 -1.28 -7.79
N LYS A 94 6.20 -1.15 -8.47
CA LYS A 94 7.00 0.09 -8.45
C LYS A 94 6.19 1.31 -8.88
N GLY A 95 5.29 1.16 -9.86
CA GLY A 95 4.44 2.25 -10.33
C GLY A 95 3.44 2.72 -9.28
N ASP A 96 2.95 1.81 -8.43
CA ASP A 96 2.05 2.18 -7.33
C ASP A 96 2.79 2.84 -6.17
N GLU A 97 3.98 2.32 -5.83
CA GLU A 97 4.87 2.96 -4.85
C GLU A 97 5.19 4.41 -5.25
N GLU A 98 5.45 4.67 -6.54
CA GLU A 98 5.73 6.01 -7.02
C GLU A 98 4.52 6.95 -6.98
N LYS A 99 3.31 6.45 -7.22
CA LYS A 99 2.06 7.24 -7.07
C LYS A 99 1.86 7.69 -5.62
N LEU A 100 2.07 6.77 -4.66
CA LEU A 100 2.00 7.06 -3.24
C LEU A 100 3.06 8.10 -2.84
N ALA A 101 4.31 7.90 -3.27
CA ALA A 101 5.41 8.82 -2.99
C ALA A 101 5.19 10.19 -3.62
N THR A 102 4.61 10.26 -4.83
CA THR A 102 4.27 11.52 -5.49
C THR A 102 3.25 12.33 -4.69
N LEU A 103 2.22 11.67 -4.16
CA LEU A 103 1.24 12.32 -3.29
C LEU A 103 1.89 12.83 -1.99
N GLU A 104 2.69 12.00 -1.31
CA GLU A 104 3.42 12.39 -0.10
C GLU A 104 4.31 13.62 -0.37
N ARG A 105 5.13 13.59 -1.43
CA ARG A 105 5.99 14.72 -1.81
C ARG A 105 5.18 15.98 -2.13
N ARG A 106 3.99 15.85 -2.72
CA ARG A 106 3.11 17.01 -2.97
C ARG A 106 2.64 17.63 -1.66
N ILE A 107 2.25 16.82 -0.69
CA ILE A 107 1.82 17.27 0.64
C ILE A 107 3.00 17.90 1.40
N LEU A 108 4.16 17.24 1.43
CA LEU A 108 5.34 17.74 2.13
C LEU A 108 5.83 19.08 1.55
N ARG A 109 5.80 19.25 0.22
CA ARG A 109 6.11 20.57 -0.40
C ARG A 109 5.13 21.66 0.01
N ARG A 110 3.86 21.32 0.22
CA ARG A 110 2.88 22.26 0.75
C ARG A 110 3.20 22.63 2.19
N ILE A 111 3.62 21.66 3.00
CA ILE A 111 3.94 21.85 4.42
C ILE A 111 5.16 22.74 4.58
N PHE A 112 6.26 22.44 3.90
CA PHE A 112 7.52 23.16 4.09
C PHE A 112 7.57 24.50 3.36
N GLU A 113 6.65 24.76 2.43
CA GLU A 113 6.58 25.97 1.59
C GLU A 113 7.71 26.04 0.53
N PRO A 114 7.70 27.01 -0.41
CA PRO A 114 8.81 27.25 -1.32
C PRO A 114 10.03 27.84 -0.59
N LYS A 115 11.22 27.65 -1.15
CA LYS A 115 12.45 28.29 -0.67
C LYS A 115 12.56 29.68 -1.30
N ILE A 116 13.13 30.65 -0.58
CA ILE A 116 13.54 31.93 -1.17
C ILE A 116 15.02 31.79 -1.55
N ASN A 117 15.36 32.09 -2.80
CA ASN A 117 16.74 32.13 -3.23
C ASN A 117 17.40 33.43 -2.73
N ASN A 118 18.50 33.32 -1.99
CA ASN A 118 19.17 34.47 -1.39
C ASN A 118 19.76 35.44 -2.44
N THR A 119 20.10 34.94 -3.62
CA THR A 119 20.70 35.74 -4.70
C THR A 119 19.65 36.46 -5.53
N THR A 120 18.58 35.76 -5.94
CA THR A 120 17.55 36.31 -6.85
C THR A 120 16.32 36.83 -6.12
N ARG A 121 16.18 36.57 -4.80
CA ARG A 121 14.98 36.85 -3.97
C ARG A 121 13.68 36.24 -4.52
N GLN A 122 13.78 35.25 -5.42
CA GLN A 122 12.63 34.58 -6.00
C GLN A 122 12.25 33.32 -5.22
N TYR A 123 10.97 32.94 -5.32
CA TYR A 123 10.47 31.70 -4.74
C TYR A 123 10.78 30.51 -5.66
N GLU A 124 11.49 29.54 -5.12
CA GLU A 124 11.87 28.31 -5.81
C GLU A 124 11.23 27.09 -5.17
N LYS A 125 10.90 26.11 -6.02
CA LYS A 125 10.38 24.82 -5.57
C LYS A 125 11.51 24.00 -4.97
N ARG A 126 11.29 23.46 -3.77
CA ARG A 126 12.27 22.57 -3.11
C ARG A 126 12.45 21.25 -3.86
N ASN A 127 13.70 20.79 -3.86
CA ASN A 127 14.12 19.51 -4.45
C ASN A 127 13.68 18.32 -3.60
N ASN A 128 13.62 17.13 -4.21
CA ASN A 128 13.20 15.90 -3.52
C ASN A 128 14.10 15.56 -2.32
N ILE A 129 15.41 15.76 -2.48
CA ILE A 129 16.42 15.48 -1.44
C ILE A 129 16.23 16.44 -0.25
N GLU A 130 16.04 17.73 -0.51
CA GLU A 130 15.82 18.74 0.53
C GLU A 130 14.56 18.43 1.36
N ILE A 131 13.47 18.06 0.69
CA ILE A 131 12.21 17.69 1.38
C ILE A 131 12.44 16.47 2.28
N GLN A 132 13.20 15.48 1.81
CA GLN A 132 13.51 14.30 2.60
C GLN A 132 14.35 14.64 3.83
N GLN A 133 15.34 15.51 3.69
CA GLN A 133 16.17 16.00 4.80
C GLN A 133 15.36 16.79 5.83
N LEU A 134 14.36 17.57 5.39
CA LEU A 134 13.48 18.34 6.27
C LEU A 134 12.45 17.46 7.00
N TYR A 135 11.92 16.45 6.33
CA TYR A 135 10.86 15.59 6.88
C TYR A 135 11.35 14.72 8.04
N LYS A 136 12.60 14.21 7.97
CA LYS A 136 13.26 13.40 9.02
C LYS A 136 12.49 12.16 9.52
N GLU A 137 11.40 11.80 8.86
CA GLU A 137 10.58 10.61 9.13
C GLU A 137 10.67 9.63 7.94
N PRO A 138 10.37 8.34 8.16
CA PRO A 138 10.36 7.36 7.07
C PRO A 138 9.30 7.74 6.03
N GLN A 139 9.66 7.63 4.75
CA GLN A 139 8.75 7.88 3.62
C GLN A 139 7.57 6.89 3.62
N ILE A 140 6.51 7.25 2.90
CA ILE A 140 5.28 6.46 2.80
C ILE A 140 5.54 5.03 2.34
N VAL A 141 6.40 4.85 1.35
CA VAL A 141 6.76 3.54 0.79
C VAL A 141 7.51 2.69 1.81
N ALA A 142 8.40 3.30 2.61
CA ALA A 142 9.10 2.60 3.67
C ALA A 142 8.14 2.12 4.76
N VAL A 143 7.17 2.96 5.17
CA VAL A 143 6.16 2.57 6.14
C VAL A 143 5.20 1.52 5.60
N LEU A 144 4.83 1.57 4.32
CA LEU A 144 4.05 0.53 3.67
C LEU A 144 4.77 -0.82 3.74
N LYS A 145 6.06 -0.86 3.37
CA LYS A 145 6.87 -2.08 3.43
C LYS A 145 7.01 -2.59 4.86
N TYR A 146 7.26 -1.69 5.80
CA TYR A 146 7.33 -2.01 7.22
C TYR A 146 6.03 -2.63 7.74
N ARG A 147 4.86 -2.04 7.43
CA ARG A 147 3.55 -2.58 7.85
C ARG A 147 3.30 -3.97 7.28
N ARG A 148 3.57 -4.16 5.99
CA ARG A 148 3.44 -5.47 5.34
C ARG A 148 4.34 -6.53 5.98
N MET A 149 5.60 -6.19 6.25
CA MET A 149 6.53 -7.10 6.94
C MET A 149 6.11 -7.39 8.38
N SER A 150 5.65 -6.36 9.10
CA SER A 150 5.17 -6.50 10.47
C SER A 150 3.96 -7.43 10.54
N TRP A 151 3.01 -7.26 9.61
CA TRP A 151 1.85 -8.13 9.47
C TRP A 151 2.25 -9.57 9.13
N ALA A 152 3.11 -9.77 8.12
CA ALA A 152 3.60 -11.10 7.76
C ALA A 152 4.30 -11.79 8.95
N GLY A 153 5.13 -11.06 9.70
CA GLY A 153 5.77 -11.59 10.90
C GLY A 153 4.78 -11.90 12.03
N HIS A 154 3.73 -11.09 12.19
CA HIS A 154 2.65 -11.38 13.14
C HIS A 154 1.93 -12.68 12.78
N VAL A 155 1.53 -12.85 11.51
CA VAL A 155 0.88 -14.08 11.02
C VAL A 155 1.79 -15.30 11.21
N TRP A 156 3.08 -15.19 10.91
CA TRP A 156 4.05 -16.27 11.07
C TRP A 156 4.17 -16.79 12.52
N ARG A 157 4.07 -15.88 13.49
CA ARG A 157 4.11 -16.19 14.93
C ARG A 157 2.76 -16.57 15.51
N SER A 158 1.66 -16.31 14.79
CA SER A 158 0.31 -16.66 15.24
C SER A 158 0.08 -18.17 15.17
N ASN A 159 -0.75 -18.71 16.05
CA ASN A 159 -1.21 -20.10 15.97
C ASN A 159 -2.70 -20.07 15.61
N GLY A 160 -3.00 -20.13 14.31
CA GLY A 160 -4.38 -20.07 13.82
C GLY A 160 -4.50 -20.25 12.31
N LEU A 161 -5.73 -20.14 11.81
CA LEU A 161 -6.08 -20.37 10.40
C LEU A 161 -5.22 -19.54 9.44
N MET A 162 -4.89 -18.30 9.79
CA MET A 162 -4.10 -17.42 8.93
C MET A 162 -2.68 -17.94 8.68
N LYS A 163 -2.07 -18.59 9.68
CA LYS A 163 -0.77 -19.25 9.50
C LYS A 163 -0.89 -20.49 8.63
N GLN A 164 -1.93 -21.30 8.83
CA GLN A 164 -2.20 -22.46 7.99
C GLN A 164 -2.39 -22.05 6.52
N VAL A 165 -3.14 -20.99 6.25
CA VAL A 165 -3.33 -20.44 4.90
C VAL A 165 -2.01 -19.93 4.30
N LEU A 166 -1.15 -19.30 5.12
CA LEU A 166 0.17 -18.82 4.67
C LEU A 166 1.13 -19.97 4.34
N GLU A 167 1.11 -21.03 5.14
CA GLU A 167 1.94 -22.24 4.96
C GLU A 167 1.36 -23.20 3.91
N TRP A 168 0.10 -23.00 3.52
CA TRP A 168 -0.61 -23.87 2.61
C TRP A 168 0.08 -23.94 1.25
N LYS A 169 0.38 -25.16 0.82
CA LYS A 169 0.92 -25.46 -0.51
C LYS A 169 -0.19 -26.12 -1.34
N PRO A 170 -0.50 -25.61 -2.55
CA PRO A 170 -1.46 -26.27 -3.42
C PRO A 170 -0.93 -27.64 -3.83
N GLN A 171 -1.73 -28.69 -3.64
CA GLN A 171 -1.44 -30.02 -4.17
C GLN A 171 -1.53 -29.96 -5.70
N GLY A 172 -0.38 -30.05 -6.38
CA GLY A 172 -0.28 -29.97 -7.85
C GLY A 172 0.99 -29.31 -8.39
N GLY A 173 1.81 -28.68 -7.54
CA GLY A 173 3.18 -28.33 -7.91
C GLY A 173 4.12 -29.49 -7.53
N GLN A 174 4.83 -30.06 -8.50
CA GLN A 174 5.78 -31.17 -8.27
C GLN A 174 6.67 -30.91 -7.03
N GLU A 175 6.66 -31.86 -6.11
CA GLU A 175 7.60 -31.92 -4.99
C GLU A 175 8.99 -32.20 -5.54
N HIS A 176 9.88 -31.20 -5.49
CA HIS A 176 11.31 -31.48 -5.61
C HIS A 176 11.80 -31.95 -4.23
N LEU A 177 12.07 -33.25 -4.10
CA LEU A 177 12.67 -33.85 -2.91
C LEU A 177 14.01 -33.17 -2.57
N PRO A 178 14.36 -33.00 -1.28
CA PRO A 178 15.63 -32.41 -0.90
C PRO A 178 16.73 -33.47 -1.09
N GLY A 179 17.49 -33.33 -2.17
CA GLY A 179 18.58 -34.25 -2.49
C GLY A 179 19.72 -33.56 -3.25
N ARG A 180 20.79 -33.29 -2.51
CA ARG A 180 22.15 -32.94 -2.95
C ARG A 180 22.39 -31.60 -3.65
N ASN A 181 23.32 -30.85 -3.04
CA ASN A 181 24.06 -29.73 -3.61
C ASN A 181 24.32 -29.88 -5.11
N ASN A 182 23.81 -28.93 -5.90
CA ASN A 182 24.59 -28.26 -6.93
C ASN A 182 23.92 -26.94 -7.34
N GLY A 183 24.76 -25.91 -7.48
CA GLY A 183 24.38 -24.51 -7.64
C GLY A 183 23.43 -24.23 -8.80
N GLY A 184 22.33 -23.55 -8.50
CA GLY A 184 21.37 -23.07 -9.48
C GLY A 184 20.34 -22.16 -8.83
N LEU A 185 20.59 -20.86 -8.87
CA LEU A 185 19.68 -19.80 -8.42
C LEU A 185 18.28 -19.97 -9.05
N THR A 186 17.28 -20.37 -8.26
CA THR A 186 15.87 -20.26 -8.68
C THR A 186 15.40 -18.82 -8.49
N ARG A 187 15.48 -18.10 -9.61
CA ARG A 187 14.98 -16.76 -9.84
C ARG A 187 13.45 -16.74 -9.69
N TRP A 188 12.95 -16.27 -8.55
CA TRP A 188 11.56 -15.85 -8.43
C TRP A 188 11.32 -14.67 -9.39
N ARG A 189 10.72 -14.96 -10.56
CA ARG A 189 10.21 -13.92 -11.46
C ARG A 189 9.02 -13.26 -10.76
N ARG A 190 9.32 -12.05 -10.27
CA ARG A 190 8.40 -11.00 -9.85
C ARG A 190 7.23 -10.91 -10.83
N ILE A 191 6.01 -11.05 -10.32
CA ILE A 191 4.78 -10.52 -10.92
C ILE A 191 4.44 -9.25 -10.14
#